data_AF-A0A8J5ECA8-F1
#
_entry.id   AF-A0A8J5ECA8-F1
#
_cell.length_a   1.000
_cell.length_b   1.000
_cell.length_c   1.000
_cell.angle_alpha   90.00
_cell.angle_beta   90.00
_cell.angle_gamma   90.00
#
_symmetry.space_group_name_H-M   'P 1'
#
loop_
_entity.id
_entity.type
_entity.pdbx_description
1 polymer ?
#
loop_
_entity_poly.entity_id
_entity_poly.type
_entity_poly.pdbx_seq_one_letter_code
_entity_poly.pdbx_strand_id
1 'polypeptide(L)'
;MESSGVSIYTPFIYFAVLLSALAVFGKIYRSKQAVNLAGVEAWYPDHIPRDIYFTLRDHTSPRPSEKVLKAALLRRSAENIKRIIKTKEAKPHLTALHEAGSIGDDLLHQFTAWEKMIELELNDCAAEANTYAENWAQTMFATASEIIQNEGLRRRVSELNEKEKAFEADLVQAKVIVA
;
A
#
# COMPACT_ATOMS: atom_id res chain seq x y z
N MET A 1 68.96 13.07 -16.84
CA MET A 1 68.09 11.91 -16.61
C MET A 1 67.25 12.23 -15.38
N GLU A 2 66.15 12.95 -15.57
CA GLU A 2 65.25 13.34 -14.47
C GLU A 2 64.51 12.09 -13.98
N SER A 3 64.81 11.67 -12.74
CA SER A 3 63.99 10.70 -12.05
C SER A 3 62.70 11.40 -11.64
N SER A 4 61.64 11.21 -12.43
CA SER A 4 60.28 11.57 -12.05
C SER A 4 59.91 10.80 -10.78
N GLY A 5 60.19 11.42 -9.62
CA GLY A 5 59.96 10.86 -8.29
C GLY A 5 58.47 10.84 -7.98
N VAL A 6 57.72 9.96 -8.63
CA VAL A 6 56.34 9.68 -8.27
C VAL A 6 56.37 8.94 -6.94
N SER A 7 56.06 9.67 -5.87
CA SER A 7 55.96 9.16 -4.51
C SER A 7 55.04 7.93 -4.46
N ILE A 8 55.43 6.89 -3.73
CA ILE A 8 54.63 5.65 -3.57
C ILE A 8 53.22 5.90 -3.00
N TYR A 9 53.02 7.06 -2.36
CA TYR A 9 51.74 7.51 -1.82
C TYR A 9 50.79 8.09 -2.88
N THR A 10 51.31 8.51 -4.04
CA THR A 10 50.52 9.09 -5.14
C THR A 10 49.37 8.19 -5.61
N PRO A 11 49.56 6.88 -5.90
CA PRO A 11 48.45 6.00 -6.27
C PRO A 11 47.40 5.86 -5.16
N PHE A 12 47.81 5.78 -3.89
CA PHE A 12 46.87 5.68 -2.76
C PHE A 12 46.03 6.96 -2.58
N ILE A 13 46.66 8.12 -2.72
CA ILE A 13 45.96 9.42 -2.67
C ILE A 13 44.97 9.52 -3.83
N TYR A 14 45.35 9.09 -5.03
CA TYR A 14 44.47 9.07 -6.19
C TYR A 14 43.22 8.20 -5.96
N PHE A 15 43.41 6.98 -5.42
CA PHE A 15 42.29 6.12 -5.05
C PHE A 15 41.41 6.71 -3.95
N ALA A 16 42.01 7.33 -2.92
CA ALA A 16 41.25 7.95 -1.84
C ALA A 16 40.38 9.11 -2.35
N VAL A 17 40.93 9.95 -3.23
CA VAL A 17 40.18 11.05 -3.87
C VAL A 17 39.05 10.49 -4.73
N LEU A 18 39.32 9.49 -5.58
CA LEU A 18 38.28 8.84 -6.39
C LEU A 18 37.16 8.22 -5.55
N LEU A 19 37.50 7.48 -4.51
CA LEU A 19 36.52 6.84 -3.62
C LEU A 19 35.69 7.89 -2.86
N SER A 20 36.33 8.97 -2.40
CA SER A 20 35.61 10.06 -1.73
C SER A 20 34.64 10.78 -2.69
N ALA A 21 35.08 11.08 -3.91
CA ALA A 21 34.24 11.69 -4.93
C ALA A 21 33.07 10.76 -5.33
N LEU A 22 33.34 9.46 -5.50
CA LEU A 22 32.33 8.46 -5.82
C LEU A 22 31.32 8.31 -4.68
N ALA A 23 31.76 8.29 -3.43
CA ALA A 23 30.88 8.18 -2.26
C ALA A 23 29.96 9.41 -2.13
N VAL A 24 30.52 10.61 -2.30
CA VAL A 24 29.75 11.87 -2.28
C VAL A 24 28.75 11.90 -3.43
N PHE A 25 29.17 11.59 -4.66
CA PHE A 25 28.29 11.53 -5.82
C PHE A 25 27.18 10.49 -5.65
N GLY A 26 27.52 9.27 -5.21
CA GLY A 26 26.56 8.20 -4.97
C GLY A 26 25.52 8.57 -3.90
N LYS A 27 25.93 9.25 -2.82
CA LYS A 27 25.01 9.74 -1.79
C LYS A 27 24.04 10.77 -2.35
N ILE A 28 24.53 11.75 -3.12
CA ILE A 28 23.69 12.81 -3.72
C ILE A 28 22.73 12.22 -4.76
N TYR A 29 23.22 11.35 -5.64
CA TYR A 29 22.41 10.72 -6.67
C TYR A 29 21.27 9.87 -6.08
N ARG A 30 21.59 9.01 -5.09
CA ARG A 30 20.57 8.20 -4.40
C ARG A 30 19.59 9.06 -3.61
N SER A 31 20.06 10.16 -3.00
CA SER A 31 19.18 11.11 -2.30
C SER A 31 18.21 11.79 -3.26
N LYS A 32 18.65 12.18 -4.47
CA LYS A 32 17.78 12.78 -5.48
C LYS A 32 16.78 11.76 -6.03
N GLN A 33 17.21 10.53 -6.27
CA GLN A 33 16.34 9.43 -6.70
C GLN A 33 15.24 9.16 -5.66
N ALA A 34 15.58 9.17 -4.36
CA ALA A 34 14.61 9.01 -3.28
C ALA A 34 13.58 10.15 -3.20
N VAL A 35 14.01 11.40 -3.44
CA VAL A 35 13.10 12.56 -3.48
C VAL A 35 12.16 12.48 -4.68
N ASN A 36 12.65 12.06 -5.85
CA ASN A 36 11.80 11.87 -7.03
C ASN A 36 10.75 10.78 -6.79
N LEU A 37 11.12 9.70 -6.09
CA LEU A 37 10.19 8.64 -5.69
C LEU A 37 9.16 9.11 -4.64
N ALA A 38 9.52 10.09 -3.80
CA ALA A 38 8.62 10.69 -2.81
C ALA A 38 7.61 11.68 -3.42
N GLY A 39 7.86 12.18 -4.63
CA GLY A 39 6.92 13.03 -5.38
C GLY A 39 5.89 12.24 -6.20
N VAL A 40 5.96 10.91 -6.18
CA VAL A 40 5.03 10.07 -6.94
C VAL A 40 3.72 9.93 -6.18
N GLU A 41 2.60 10.05 -6.92
CA GLU A 41 1.25 9.92 -6.39
C GLU A 41 1.06 8.62 -5.59
N ALA A 42 0.24 8.67 -4.53
CA ALA A 42 -0.03 7.48 -3.75
C ALA A 42 -0.79 6.43 -4.57
N TRP A 43 -0.36 5.17 -4.51
CA TRP A 43 -1.01 4.09 -5.29
C TRP A 43 -2.46 3.85 -4.85
N TYR A 44 -2.75 4.03 -3.56
CA TYR A 44 -4.08 3.98 -3.00
C TYR A 44 -4.45 5.35 -2.41
N PRO A 45 -5.74 5.71 -2.42
CA PRO A 45 -6.20 6.92 -1.76
C PRO A 45 -5.98 6.85 -0.24
N ASP A 46 -6.13 8.00 0.41
CA ASP A 46 -5.98 8.18 1.85
C ASP A 46 -6.66 7.09 2.68
N HIS A 47 -5.97 6.66 3.74
CA HIS A 47 -6.40 5.53 4.55
C HIS A 47 -7.35 5.98 5.67
N ILE A 48 -8.58 6.34 5.31
CA ILE A 48 -9.59 6.87 6.23
C ILE A 48 -9.77 6.01 7.51
N PRO A 49 -9.88 4.67 7.45
CA PRO A 49 -10.04 3.86 8.67
C PRO A 49 -8.86 3.94 9.66
N ARG A 50 -7.65 4.19 9.15
CA ARG A 50 -6.44 4.34 9.96
C ARG A 50 -6.45 5.70 10.63
N ASP A 51 -6.79 6.73 9.87
CA ASP A 51 -6.85 8.09 10.38
C ASP A 51 -7.93 8.23 11.46
N ILE A 52 -9.09 7.59 11.26
CA ILE A 52 -10.14 7.47 12.30
C ILE A 52 -9.59 6.75 13.53
N TYR A 53 -8.90 5.62 13.36
CA TYR A 53 -8.34 4.87 14.48
C TYR A 53 -7.35 5.70 15.30
N PHE A 54 -6.39 6.37 14.65
CA PHE A 54 -5.43 7.22 15.35
C PHE A 54 -6.10 8.43 15.99
N THR A 55 -7.05 9.06 15.31
CA THR A 55 -7.84 10.16 15.89
C THR A 55 -8.57 9.70 17.15
N LEU A 56 -9.17 8.50 17.15
CA LEU A 56 -9.85 7.94 18.32
C LEU A 56 -8.88 7.55 19.42
N ARG A 57 -7.74 6.95 19.08
CA ARG A 57 -6.72 6.52 20.04
C ARG A 57 -6.12 7.70 20.79
N ASP A 58 -5.84 8.78 20.07
CA ASP A 58 -5.19 9.97 20.62
C ASP A 58 -6.21 10.93 21.29
N HIS A 59 -7.51 10.63 21.18
CA HIS A 59 -8.58 11.40 21.79
C HIS A 59 -8.60 11.23 23.32
N THR A 60 -8.40 12.33 24.05
CA THR A 60 -8.20 12.29 25.50
C THR A 60 -9.47 12.56 26.31
N SER A 61 -10.46 13.32 25.80
CA SER A 61 -11.68 13.66 26.55
C SER A 61 -12.94 13.83 25.67
N PRO A 62 -13.97 12.98 25.80
CA PRO A 62 -13.97 11.72 26.56
C PRO A 62 -13.05 10.67 25.91
N ARG A 63 -12.37 9.86 26.72
CA ARG A 63 -11.59 8.73 26.22
C ARG A 63 -12.53 7.67 25.65
N PRO A 64 -12.38 7.25 24.38
CA PRO A 64 -13.23 6.21 23.80
C PRO A 64 -13.11 4.89 24.56
N SER A 65 -14.21 4.14 24.60
CA SER A 65 -14.18 2.80 25.19
C SER A 65 -13.25 1.87 24.39
N GLU A 66 -12.63 0.92 25.09
CA GLU A 66 -11.73 -0.07 24.47
C GLU A 66 -12.43 -0.89 23.35
N LYS A 67 -13.73 -1.16 23.51
CA LYS A 67 -14.54 -1.84 22.47
C LYS A 67 -14.59 -1.05 21.17
N VAL A 68 -14.69 0.27 21.24
CA VAL A 68 -14.69 1.16 20.07
C VAL A 68 -13.30 1.17 19.41
N LEU A 69 -12.22 1.21 20.20
CA LEU A 69 -10.86 1.14 19.67
C LEU A 69 -10.58 -0.21 18.98
N LYS A 70 -10.99 -1.33 19.58
CA LYS A 70 -10.90 -2.66 18.98
C LYS A 70 -11.70 -2.77 17.68
N ALA A 71 -12.91 -2.21 17.63
CA ALA A 71 -13.71 -2.17 16.41
C ALA A 71 -13.09 -1.30 15.32
N ALA A 72 -12.51 -0.15 15.69
CA ALA A 72 -11.80 0.73 14.76
C ALA A 72 -10.53 0.07 14.21
N LEU A 73 -9.75 -0.63 15.07
CA LEU A 73 -8.58 -1.40 14.64
C LEU A 73 -8.99 -2.54 13.70
N LEU A 74 -10.08 -3.25 13.99
CA LEU A 74 -10.61 -4.28 13.11
C LEU A 74 -11.00 -3.72 11.74
N ARG A 75 -11.62 -2.53 11.71
CA ARG A 75 -11.97 -1.85 10.45
C ARG A 75 -10.73 -1.42 9.66
N ARG A 76 -9.71 -0.90 10.34
CA ARG A 76 -8.39 -0.58 9.76
C ARG A 76 -7.76 -1.83 9.13
N SER A 77 -7.70 -2.93 9.88
CA SER A 77 -7.16 -4.21 9.43
C SER A 77 -7.93 -4.80 8.24
N ALA A 78 -9.25 -4.68 8.22
CA ALA A 78 -10.08 -5.13 7.09
C ALA A 78 -9.74 -4.37 5.80
N GLU A 79 -9.58 -3.05 5.85
CA GLU A 79 -9.19 -2.27 4.67
C GLU A 79 -7.76 -2.60 4.21
N ASN A 80 -6.82 -2.84 5.14
CA ASN A 80 -5.48 -3.32 4.80
C ASN A 80 -5.49 -4.69 4.11
N ILE A 81 -6.29 -5.65 4.60
CA ILE A 81 -6.48 -6.96 3.97
C ILE A 81 -7.05 -6.82 2.55
N LYS A 82 -8.04 -5.96 2.37
CA LYS A 82 -8.61 -5.67 1.06
C LYS A 82 -7.57 -5.09 0.10
N ARG A 83 -6.72 -4.17 0.57
CA ARG A 83 -5.63 -3.58 -0.24
C ARG A 83 -4.60 -4.64 -0.62
N ILE A 84 -4.15 -5.50 0.31
CA ILE A 84 -3.17 -6.54 -0.02
C ILE A 84 -3.72 -7.60 -0.98
N ILE A 85 -5.00 -7.98 -0.87
CA ILE A 85 -5.64 -8.91 -1.82
C ILE A 85 -5.62 -8.29 -3.23
N LYS A 86 -6.07 -7.04 -3.36
CA LYS A 86 -6.05 -6.33 -4.65
C LYS A 86 -4.65 -6.18 -5.23
N THR A 87 -3.67 -5.85 -4.38
CA THR A 87 -2.26 -5.74 -4.80
C THR A 87 -1.74 -7.09 -5.29
N LYS A 88 -2.02 -8.19 -4.59
CA LYS A 88 -1.61 -9.54 -5.00
C LYS A 88 -2.26 -9.97 -6.32
N GLU A 89 -3.52 -9.62 -6.54
CA GLU A 89 -4.23 -9.87 -7.80
C GLU A 89 -3.65 -9.05 -8.96
N ALA A 90 -3.30 -7.78 -8.72
CA ALA A 90 -2.79 -6.87 -9.75
C ALA A 90 -1.32 -7.15 -10.14
N LYS A 91 -0.50 -7.63 -9.21
CA LYS A 91 0.94 -7.86 -9.40
C LYS A 91 1.31 -8.65 -10.67
N PRO A 92 0.77 -9.85 -10.93
CA PRO A 92 1.12 -10.61 -12.14
C PRO A 92 0.74 -9.87 -13.43
N HIS A 93 -0.36 -9.10 -13.42
CA HIS A 93 -0.80 -8.33 -14.59
C HIS A 93 0.15 -7.16 -14.88
N LEU A 94 0.60 -6.49 -13.82
CA LEU A 94 1.55 -5.38 -13.93
C LEU A 94 2.93 -5.85 -14.39
N THR A 95 3.40 -7.00 -13.89
CA THR A 95 4.64 -7.64 -14.38
C THR A 95 4.55 -7.98 -15.86
N ALA A 96 3.45 -8.58 -16.32
CA ALA A 96 3.27 -8.91 -17.74
C ALA A 96 3.25 -7.65 -18.63
N LEU A 97 2.61 -6.57 -18.18
CA LEU A 97 2.59 -5.29 -18.92
C LEU A 97 3.96 -4.61 -18.97
N HIS A 98 4.76 -4.75 -17.91
CA HIS A 98 6.14 -4.29 -17.86
C HIS A 98 7.04 -5.09 -18.82
N GLU A 99 6.93 -6.43 -18.82
CA GLU A 99 7.66 -7.31 -19.75
C GLU A 99 7.30 -7.02 -21.23
N ALA A 100 6.05 -6.64 -21.49
CA ALA A 100 5.61 -6.20 -22.81
C ALA A 100 6.14 -4.81 -23.23
N GLY A 101 6.78 -4.07 -22.32
CA GLY A 101 7.27 -2.70 -22.57
C GLY A 101 6.20 -1.61 -22.56
N SER A 102 4.97 -1.93 -22.14
CA SER A 102 3.84 -0.99 -22.12
C SER A 102 3.87 -0.04 -20.90
N ILE A 103 4.69 -0.37 -19.89
CA ILE A 103 4.79 0.35 -18.62
C ILE A 103 6.28 0.54 -18.29
N GLY A 104 6.63 1.70 -17.72
CA GLY A 104 7.99 2.00 -17.27
C GLY A 104 8.38 1.32 -15.96
N ASP A 105 9.67 1.11 -15.77
CA ASP A 105 10.29 0.48 -14.59
C ASP A 105 9.97 1.25 -13.28
N ASP A 106 9.85 2.58 -13.36
CA ASP A 106 9.48 3.44 -12.23
C ASP A 106 8.12 3.06 -11.63
N LEU A 107 7.13 2.65 -12.46
CA LEU A 107 5.80 2.25 -11.96
C LEU A 107 5.88 0.92 -11.20
N LEU A 108 6.68 -0.02 -11.69
CA LEU A 108 6.86 -1.31 -11.03
C LEU A 108 7.62 -1.14 -9.70
N HIS A 109 8.62 -0.27 -9.67
CA HIS A 109 9.32 0.10 -8.44
C HIS A 109 8.38 0.78 -7.42
N GLN A 110 7.54 1.71 -7.88
CA GLN A 110 6.53 2.33 -7.03
C GLN A 110 5.54 1.28 -6.47
N PHE A 111 5.03 0.39 -7.32
CA PHE A 111 4.09 -0.65 -6.92
C PHE A 111 4.67 -1.59 -5.86
N THR A 112 5.91 -2.03 -6.03
CA THR A 112 6.61 -2.90 -5.07
C THR A 112 6.94 -2.18 -3.75
N ALA A 113 7.27 -0.89 -3.81
CA ALA A 113 7.41 -0.07 -2.61
C ALA A 113 6.08 0.03 -1.84
N TRP A 114 4.97 0.23 -2.55
CA TRP A 114 3.62 0.27 -1.95
C TRP A 114 3.19 -1.07 -1.36
N GLU A 115 3.50 -2.19 -2.02
CA GLU A 115 3.28 -3.54 -1.47
C GLU A 115 3.96 -3.68 -0.11
N LYS A 116 5.23 -3.28 -0.01
CA LYS A 116 5.98 -3.29 1.25
C LYS A 116 5.39 -2.36 2.32
N MET A 117 4.90 -1.19 1.93
CA MET A 117 4.24 -0.27 2.87
C MET A 117 2.97 -0.88 3.48
N ILE A 118 2.17 -1.61 2.69
CA ILE A 118 0.98 -2.33 3.19
C ILE A 118 1.37 -3.48 4.11
N GLU A 119 2.45 -4.22 3.80
CA GLU A 119 2.96 -5.28 4.68
C GLU A 119 3.43 -4.73 6.03
N LEU A 120 4.14 -3.59 6.04
CA LEU A 120 4.53 -2.91 7.26
C LEU A 120 3.32 -2.47 8.08
N GLU A 121 2.33 -1.84 7.44
CA GLU A 121 1.09 -1.41 8.09
C GLU A 121 0.30 -2.60 8.69
N LEU A 122 0.29 -3.77 8.02
CA LEU A 122 -0.29 -5.00 8.57
C LEU A 122 0.49 -5.50 9.81
N ASN A 123 1.81 -5.45 9.78
CA ASN A 123 2.64 -5.82 10.93
C ASN A 123 2.41 -4.87 12.12
N ASP A 124 2.23 -3.57 11.85
CA ASP A 124 1.91 -2.58 12.88
C ASP A 124 0.53 -2.85 13.49
N CYS A 125 -0.48 -3.16 12.67
CA CYS A 125 -1.79 -3.60 13.17
C CYS A 125 -1.70 -4.87 14.03
N ALA A 126 -0.82 -5.82 13.67
CA ALA A 126 -0.61 -7.05 14.42
C ALA A 126 0.03 -6.77 15.79
N ALA A 127 1.07 -5.94 15.81
CA ALA A 127 1.71 -5.50 17.04
C ALA A 127 0.71 -4.79 17.95
N GLU A 128 -0.08 -3.88 17.39
CA GLU A 128 -1.10 -3.12 18.12
C GLU A 128 -2.22 -4.01 18.65
N ALA A 129 -2.70 -4.99 17.87
CA ALA A 129 -3.67 -5.97 18.35
C ALA A 129 -3.13 -6.76 19.56
N ASN A 130 -1.87 -7.17 19.52
CA ASN A 130 -1.25 -7.88 20.63
C ASN A 130 -1.08 -7.03 21.90
N THR A 131 -1.13 -5.69 21.81
CA THR A 131 -1.19 -4.82 23.00
C THR A 131 -2.53 -4.89 23.73
N TYR A 132 -3.61 -5.22 23.02
CA TYR A 132 -4.95 -5.34 23.61
C TYR A 132 -5.22 -6.74 24.19
N ALA A 133 -4.71 -7.78 23.55
CA ALA A 133 -4.82 -9.16 24.02
C ALA A 133 -3.76 -10.03 23.33
N GLU A 134 -3.11 -10.90 24.11
CA GLU A 134 -2.09 -11.81 23.60
C GLU A 134 -2.66 -12.71 22.49
N ASN A 135 -1.92 -12.87 21.40
CA ASN A 135 -2.28 -13.68 20.23
C ASN A 135 -3.60 -13.27 19.54
N TRP A 136 -4.13 -12.07 19.80
CA TRP A 136 -5.36 -11.61 19.16
C TRP A 136 -5.19 -11.26 17.68
N ALA A 137 -3.98 -10.92 17.24
CA ALA A 137 -3.72 -10.54 15.85
C ALA A 137 -4.18 -11.60 14.83
N GLN A 138 -3.94 -12.89 15.11
CA GLN A 138 -4.31 -13.98 14.21
C GLN A 138 -5.84 -14.07 14.01
N THR A 139 -6.60 -14.04 15.11
CA THR A 139 -8.06 -14.10 15.06
C THR A 139 -8.65 -12.82 14.49
N MET A 140 -8.08 -11.66 14.81
CA MET A 140 -8.46 -10.37 14.23
C MET A 140 -8.35 -10.38 12.70
N PHE A 141 -7.24 -10.85 12.13
CA PHE A 141 -7.08 -10.86 10.67
C PHE A 141 -7.99 -11.89 9.98
N ALA A 142 -8.24 -13.04 10.62
CA ALA A 142 -9.24 -13.99 10.11
C ALA A 142 -10.63 -13.34 10.03
N THR A 143 -11.09 -12.72 11.13
CA THR A 143 -12.36 -11.99 11.16
C THR A 143 -12.40 -10.83 10.18
N ALA A 144 -11.32 -10.07 10.04
CA ALA A 144 -11.23 -8.97 9.08
C ALA A 144 -11.35 -9.44 7.63
N SER A 145 -10.78 -10.61 7.29
CA SER A 145 -10.95 -11.24 5.98
C SER A 145 -12.42 -11.63 5.74
N GLU A 146 -13.08 -12.23 6.72
CA GLU A 146 -14.50 -12.59 6.65
C GLU A 146 -15.40 -11.36 6.47
N ILE A 147 -15.10 -10.24 7.15
CA ILE A 147 -15.82 -8.96 6.99
C ILE A 147 -15.73 -8.49 5.54
N ILE A 148 -14.55 -8.46 4.93
CA ILE A 148 -14.38 -8.00 3.55
C ILE A 148 -15.10 -8.92 2.56
N GLN A 149 -15.04 -10.23 2.78
CA GLN A 149 -15.79 -11.19 1.96
C GLN A 149 -17.30 -10.99 2.08
N ASN A 150 -17.81 -10.81 3.30
CA ASN A 150 -19.23 -10.57 3.54
C ASN A 150 -19.71 -9.25 2.90
N GLU A 151 -18.93 -8.17 3.04
CA GLU A 151 -19.23 -6.88 2.40
C GLU A 151 -19.25 -7.00 0.88
N GLY A 152 -18.28 -7.71 0.30
CA GLY A 152 -18.23 -7.97 -1.13
C GLY A 152 -19.46 -8.74 -1.62
N LEU A 153 -19.90 -9.76 -0.88
CA LEU A 153 -21.10 -10.54 -1.20
C LEU A 153 -22.37 -9.69 -1.10
N ARG A 154 -22.55 -8.96 0.01
CA ARG A 154 -23.72 -8.09 0.21
C ARG A 154 -23.84 -7.04 -0.89
N ARG A 155 -22.71 -6.43 -1.27
CA ARG A 155 -22.66 -5.45 -2.36
C ARG A 155 -23.13 -6.07 -3.68
N ARG A 156 -22.62 -7.25 -4.05
CA ARG A 156 -23.03 -7.95 -5.28
C ARG A 156 -24.51 -8.30 -5.28
N VAL A 157 -25.05 -8.78 -4.15
CA VAL A 157 -26.49 -9.06 -4.02
C VAL A 157 -27.33 -7.80 -4.20
N SER A 158 -26.92 -6.68 -3.61
CA SER A 158 -27.60 -5.39 -3.80
C SER A 158 -27.59 -4.95 -5.27
N GLU A 159 -26.43 -5.01 -5.93
CA GLU A 159 -26.27 -4.65 -7.33
C GLU A 159 -27.13 -5.55 -8.26
N LEU A 160 -27.27 -6.84 -7.94
CA LEU A 160 -28.14 -7.75 -8.70
C LEU A 160 -29.62 -7.39 -8.54
N ASN A 161 -30.07 -7.11 -7.31
CA ASN A 161 -31.45 -6.69 -7.05
C ASN A 161 -31.81 -5.38 -7.76
N GLU A 162 -30.85 -4.44 -7.86
CA GLU A 162 -31.03 -3.19 -8.61
C GLU A 162 -31.16 -3.44 -10.11
N LYS A 163 -30.31 -4.32 -10.67
CA LYS A 163 -30.38 -4.70 -12.09
C LYS A 163 -31.66 -5.44 -12.44
N GLU A 164 -32.14 -6.31 -11.56
CA GLU A 164 -33.42 -7.01 -11.74
C GLU A 164 -34.58 -6.01 -11.84
N LYS A 165 -34.65 -5.03 -10.94
CA LYS A 165 -35.68 -3.97 -10.98
C LYS A 165 -35.60 -3.13 -12.24
N ALA A 166 -34.39 -2.75 -12.66
CA ALA A 166 -34.19 -2.00 -13.89
C ALA A 166 -34.66 -2.80 -15.11
N PHE A 167 -34.31 -4.09 -15.16
CA PHE A 167 -34.73 -4.99 -16.22
C PHE A 167 -36.26 -5.17 -16.27
N GLU A 168 -36.93 -5.33 -15.12
CA GLU A 168 -38.40 -5.40 -15.05
C GLU A 168 -39.06 -4.09 -15.53
N ALA A 169 -38.48 -2.93 -15.18
CA ALA A 169 -38.97 -1.64 -15.68
C ALA A 169 -38.84 -1.53 -17.21
N ASP A 170 -37.70 -1.95 -17.76
CA ASP A 170 -37.46 -1.98 -19.21
C ASP A 170 -38.45 -2.92 -19.92
N LEU A 171 -38.76 -4.08 -19.33
CA LEU A 171 -39.75 -5.02 -19.87
C LEU A 171 -41.16 -4.43 -19.89
N VAL A 172 -41.57 -3.70 -18.85
CA VAL A 172 -42.87 -3.01 -18.82
C VAL A 172 -42.91 -1.94 -19.90
N GLN A 173 -41.87 -1.12 -20.03
CA GLN A 173 -41.79 -0.09 -21.07
C GLN A 173 -41.84 -0.70 -22.48
N ALA A 174 -41.12 -1.80 -22.72
CA ALA A 174 -41.15 -2.50 -23.99
C ALA A 174 -42.54 -3.07 -24.32
N LYS A 175 -43.27 -3.62 -23.34
CA LYS A 175 -44.64 -4.12 -23.54
C LYS A 175 -45.64 -3.01 -23.84
N VAL A 176 -45.47 -1.81 -23.26
CA VAL A 176 -46.32 -0.65 -23.52
C VAL A 176 -46.12 -0.08 -24.93
N ILE A 177 -44.94 -0.24 -25.54
CA ILE A 177 -44.65 0.25 -26.89
C ILE A 177 -45.22 -0.67 -27.99
N VAL A 178 -45.44 -1.96 -27.67
CA VAL A 178 -45.91 -2.97 -28.63
C VAL A 178 -47.44 -3.12 -28.64
N ALA A 179 -48.14 -2.56 -27.65
CA ALA A 179 -49.60 -2.53 -27.55
C ALA A 179 -50.19 -1.24 -28.12
#